data_AF-A0AAW7QKB4-F1
#
_entry.id   AF-A0AAW7QKB4-F1
#
_cell.length_a   1.000
_cell.length_b   1.000
_cell.length_c   1.000
_cell.angle_alpha   90.00
_cell.angle_beta   90.00
_cell.angle_gamma   90.00
#
_symmetry.space_group_name_H-M   'P 1'
#
loop_
_entity.id
_entity.type
_entity.pdbx_description
1 polymer ?
#
loop_
_entity_poly.entity_id
_entity_poly.type
_entity_poly.pdbx_seq_one_letter_code
_entity_poly.pdbx_strand_id
1 'polypeptide(L)'
;MTRPLVIIGGYLTSPDDYKTLAQVLSRPPFDFQVFITPIGRLRWALTRDWDFRPVLRILRATVAQALQETGANSVTILAHSVGGTVARMYLGDHPYKGEIYGGHRFVHHLIMLGTPHHSKEFWTRQTVGFTNQHYPGAYYNHIRYTSIIGRSIQANRNGRWIERMAYNSYVMIDGPSGAQAWGDGITTLTCAALPGAEYLVVPGLYHSSLHGRPWYGDPEGLKNWQRVLVGSSPVVV
;
A
#
# COMPACT_ATOMS: atom_id res chain seq x y z
N MET A 1 4.03 19.71 -15.85
CA MET A 1 5.00 18.62 -15.63
C MET A 1 4.27 17.43 -15.05
N THR A 2 4.57 16.22 -15.51
CA THR A 2 3.97 14.99 -14.97
C THR A 2 4.48 14.77 -13.55
N ARG A 3 3.58 14.57 -12.59
CA ARG A 3 3.95 14.30 -11.19
C ARG A 3 4.77 13.02 -11.12
N PRO A 4 5.92 12.96 -10.42
CA PRO A 4 6.64 11.71 -10.25
C PRO A 4 5.85 10.72 -9.38
N LEU A 5 6.17 9.44 -9.53
CA LEU A 5 5.56 8.35 -8.79
C LEU A 5 6.60 7.69 -7.88
N VAL A 6 6.32 7.61 -6.59
CA VAL A 6 7.16 6.96 -5.58
C VAL A 6 6.55 5.62 -5.21
N ILE A 7 7.29 4.52 -5.35
CA ILE A 7 6.87 3.17 -4.95
C ILE A 7 7.47 2.82 -3.60
N ILE A 8 6.63 2.46 -2.62
CA ILE A 8 7.07 1.86 -1.36
C ILE A 8 6.50 0.46 -1.21
N GLY A 9 7.39 -0.51 -0.94
CA GLY A 9 7.01 -1.89 -0.73
C GLY A 9 6.48 -2.21 0.67
N GLY A 10 6.30 -3.50 0.95
CA GLY A 10 5.92 -4.00 2.27
C GLY A 10 6.84 -5.12 2.77
N TYR A 11 6.46 -5.75 3.88
CA TYR A 11 7.26 -6.82 4.49
C TYR A 11 7.66 -7.90 3.48
N LEU A 12 8.87 -8.42 3.66
CA LEU A 12 9.48 -9.43 2.79
C LEU A 12 9.63 -9.02 1.33
N THR A 13 9.49 -7.74 0.94
CA THR A 13 9.76 -7.27 -0.44
C THR A 13 11.12 -6.59 -0.59
N SER A 14 11.60 -6.43 -1.82
CA SER A 14 12.78 -5.64 -2.17
C SER A 14 12.45 -4.65 -3.30
N PRO A 15 13.30 -3.63 -3.55
CA PRO A 15 13.11 -2.72 -4.68
C PRO A 15 13.05 -3.44 -6.04
N ASP A 16 13.78 -4.55 -6.17
CA ASP A 16 13.81 -5.35 -7.41
C ASP A 16 12.46 -5.95 -7.77
N ASP A 17 11.64 -6.29 -6.77
CA ASP A 17 10.30 -6.85 -6.98
C ASP A 17 9.36 -5.88 -7.73
N TYR A 18 9.67 -4.57 -7.70
CA TYR A 18 8.87 -3.52 -8.35
C TYR A 18 9.49 -3.00 -9.65
N LYS A 19 10.65 -3.51 -10.10
CA LYS A 19 11.33 -3.01 -11.32
C LYS A 19 10.49 -3.14 -12.57
N THR A 20 9.89 -4.31 -12.81
CA THR A 20 9.02 -4.54 -13.97
C THR A 20 7.83 -3.58 -13.95
N LEU A 21 7.24 -3.38 -12.78
CA LEU A 21 6.14 -2.46 -12.62
C LEU A 21 6.57 -1.01 -12.90
N ALA A 22 7.69 -0.57 -12.33
CA ALA A 22 8.24 0.76 -12.60
C ALA A 22 8.51 0.98 -14.10
N GLN A 23 9.07 -0.02 -14.79
CA GLN A 23 9.30 0.04 -16.24
C GLN A 23 8.01 0.21 -17.05
N VAL A 24 6.92 -0.46 -16.64
CA VAL A 24 5.61 -0.27 -17.29
C VAL A 24 5.10 1.16 -17.07
N LEU A 25 5.21 1.68 -15.84
CA LEU A 25 4.71 3.00 -15.49
C LEU A 25 5.51 4.15 -16.10
N SER A 26 6.78 3.91 -16.43
CA SER A 26 7.63 4.88 -17.11
C SER A 26 7.47 4.89 -18.63
N ARG A 27 6.58 4.06 -19.19
CA ARG A 27 6.29 4.02 -20.63
C ARG A 27 4.89 4.56 -20.92
N PRO A 28 4.60 4.92 -22.18
CA PRO A 28 3.24 5.25 -22.60
C PRO A 28 2.26 4.11 -22.27
N PRO A 29 1.03 4.43 -21.84
CA PRO A 29 0.42 5.77 -21.78
C PRO A 29 0.61 6.52 -20.45
N PHE A 30 1.45 6.02 -19.53
CA PHE A 30 1.53 6.54 -18.16
C PHE A 30 2.63 7.58 -17.97
N ASP A 31 3.79 7.36 -18.58
CA ASP A 31 4.90 8.32 -18.67
C ASP A 31 5.33 8.94 -17.31
N PHE A 32 5.31 8.13 -16.24
CA PHE A 32 5.79 8.54 -14.91
C PHE A 32 7.32 8.48 -14.82
N GLN A 33 7.91 9.49 -14.18
CA GLN A 33 9.23 9.33 -13.57
C GLN A 33 9.05 8.58 -12.24
N VAL A 34 9.56 7.33 -12.19
CA VAL A 34 9.29 6.41 -11.09
C VAL A 34 10.51 6.27 -10.18
N PHE A 35 10.28 6.42 -8.87
CA PHE A 35 11.27 6.31 -7.81
C PHE A 35 10.90 5.16 -6.87
N ILE A 36 11.73 4.13 -6.77
CA ILE A 36 11.47 3.00 -5.87
C ILE A 36 12.19 3.26 -4.55
N THR A 37 11.45 3.30 -3.44
CA THR A 37 12.01 3.49 -2.11
C THR A 37 12.96 2.32 -1.75
N PRO A 38 14.24 2.58 -1.41
CA PRO A 38 15.27 1.54 -1.32
C PRO A 38 15.21 0.76 0.01
N ILE A 39 14.10 0.07 0.26
CA ILE A 39 13.89 -0.76 1.45
C ILE A 39 13.92 -2.24 1.04
N GLY A 40 15.01 -2.92 1.38
CA GLY A 40 15.18 -4.36 1.10
C GLY A 40 14.55 -5.26 2.16
N ARG A 41 14.51 -6.57 1.84
CA ARG A 41 13.92 -7.62 2.70
C ARG A 41 14.49 -7.61 4.13
N LEU A 42 15.80 -7.43 4.27
CA LEU A 42 16.46 -7.37 5.58
C LEU A 42 15.97 -6.18 6.40
N ARG A 43 15.85 -4.99 5.81
CA ARG A 43 15.34 -3.81 6.51
C ARG A 43 13.89 -4.03 6.97
N TRP A 44 13.06 -4.61 6.10
CA TRP A 44 11.70 -5.00 6.46
C TRP A 44 11.68 -6.01 7.61
N ALA A 45 12.50 -7.05 7.58
CA ALA A 45 12.58 -8.04 8.66
C ALA A 45 13.08 -7.46 9.99
N LEU A 46 13.95 -6.44 9.94
CA LEU A 46 14.41 -5.70 11.10
C LEU A 46 13.41 -4.63 11.58
N THR A 47 12.44 -4.27 10.75
CA THR A 47 11.38 -3.33 11.13
C THR A 47 10.41 -4.06 12.05
N ARG A 48 10.19 -3.47 13.22
CA ARG A 48 9.33 -4.02 14.26
C ARG A 48 8.25 -2.99 14.56
N ASP A 49 7.08 -3.46 15.00
CA ASP A 49 5.89 -2.62 15.19
C ASP A 49 6.15 -1.41 16.10
N TRP A 50 7.10 -1.52 17.02
CA TRP A 50 7.43 -0.41 17.89
C TRP A 50 8.20 0.72 17.20
N ASP A 51 8.88 0.57 16.06
CA ASP A 51 9.64 1.69 15.47
C ASP A 51 9.76 1.64 13.94
N PHE A 52 8.87 2.39 13.29
CA PHE A 52 8.88 2.62 11.85
C PHE A 52 9.71 3.84 11.41
N ARG A 53 10.35 4.59 12.32
CA ARG A 53 11.14 5.80 11.95
C ARG A 53 12.19 5.54 10.88
N PRO A 54 12.95 4.42 10.87
CA PRO A 54 13.91 4.16 9.80
C PRO A 54 13.26 4.08 8.42
N VAL A 55 12.11 3.41 8.31
CA VAL A 55 11.36 3.25 7.06
C VAL A 55 10.75 4.58 6.63
N LEU A 56 10.18 5.35 7.56
CA LEU A 56 9.62 6.68 7.32
C LEU A 56 10.68 7.67 6.84
N ARG A 57 11.89 7.64 7.41
CA ARG A 57 13.01 8.48 6.97
C ARG A 57 13.45 8.15 5.55
N ILE A 58 13.50 6.87 5.18
CA ILE A 58 13.84 6.44 3.81
C ILE A 58 12.74 6.89 2.83
N LEU A 59 11.46 6.70 3.16
CA LEU A 59 10.36 7.20 2.34
C LEU A 59 10.42 8.72 2.15
N ARG A 60 10.61 9.48 3.24
CA ARG A 60 10.77 10.94 3.19
C ARG A 60 11.91 11.36 2.27
N ALA A 61 13.06 10.67 2.35
CA ALA A 61 14.21 10.93 1.49
C ALA A 61 13.90 10.64 0.02
N THR A 62 13.22 9.53 -0.30
CA THR A 62 12.80 9.21 -1.67
C THR A 62 11.81 10.22 -2.23
N VAL A 63 10.85 10.71 -1.42
CA VAL A 63 9.93 11.77 -1.85
C VAL A 63 10.69 13.08 -2.11
N ALA A 64 11.60 13.47 -1.22
CA ALA A 64 12.43 14.66 -1.41
C ALA A 64 13.30 14.57 -2.68
N GLN A 65 13.92 13.42 -2.93
CA GLN A 65 14.68 13.15 -4.14
C GLN A 65 13.81 13.28 -5.39
N ALA A 66 12.62 12.66 -5.40
CA ALA A 66 11.71 12.72 -6.54
C ALA A 66 11.28 14.16 -6.86
N LEU A 67 10.97 14.96 -5.85
CA LEU A 67 10.62 16.38 -6.03
C LEU A 67 11.81 17.20 -6.54
N GLN A 68 13.00 16.97 -6.00
CA GLN A 68 14.22 17.68 -6.40
C GLN A 68 14.60 17.38 -7.86
N GLU A 69 14.60 16.11 -8.26
CA GLU A 69 15.01 15.70 -9.61
C GLU A 69 13.99 16.09 -10.68
N THR A 70 12.70 16.15 -10.35
CA THR A 70 11.64 16.47 -11.33
C THR A 70 11.20 17.92 -11.32
N GLY A 71 11.52 18.70 -10.28
CA GLY A 71 11.00 20.04 -10.08
C GLY A 71 9.48 20.09 -9.81
N ALA A 72 8.85 18.95 -9.52
CA ALA A 72 7.43 18.89 -9.20
C ALA A 72 7.16 19.36 -7.77
N ASN A 73 5.95 19.85 -7.51
CA ASN A 73 5.53 20.29 -6.17
C ASN A 73 4.96 19.14 -5.32
N SER A 74 4.53 18.05 -5.94
CA SER A 74 3.95 16.89 -5.26
C SER A 74 4.17 15.59 -6.03
N VAL A 75 4.08 14.48 -5.31
CA VAL A 75 4.25 13.12 -5.84
C VAL A 75 2.95 12.32 -5.78
N THR A 76 2.88 11.26 -6.57
CA THR A 76 1.96 10.13 -6.33
C THR A 76 2.72 9.05 -5.57
N ILE A 77 2.17 8.52 -4.47
CA ILE A 77 2.75 7.37 -3.78
C ILE A 77 1.94 6.13 -4.16
N LEU A 78 2.63 5.10 -4.64
CA LEU A 78 2.13 3.75 -4.79
C LEU A 78 2.71 2.88 -3.67
N ALA A 79 1.85 2.43 -2.78
CA ALA A 79 2.25 1.74 -1.57
C ALA A 79 1.70 0.32 -1.54
N HIS A 80 2.55 -0.68 -1.31
CA HIS A 80 2.14 -2.08 -1.25
C HIS A 80 2.14 -2.61 0.19
N SER A 81 1.07 -3.30 0.58
CA SER A 81 0.93 -3.94 1.88
C SER A 81 1.18 -2.94 3.03
N VAL A 82 2.01 -3.27 4.03
CA VAL A 82 2.39 -2.37 5.15
C VAL A 82 2.98 -1.03 4.69
N GLY A 83 3.51 -0.95 3.47
CA GLY A 83 3.95 0.32 2.87
C GLY A 83 2.85 1.37 2.84
N GLY A 84 1.58 0.97 2.70
CA GLY A 84 0.45 1.90 2.73
C GLY A 84 0.19 2.49 4.11
N THR A 85 0.36 1.68 5.17
CA THR A 85 0.32 2.18 6.55
C THR A 85 1.45 3.17 6.80
N VAL A 86 2.66 2.84 6.36
CA VAL A 86 3.82 3.75 6.46
C VAL A 86 3.59 5.04 5.68
N ALA A 87 3.04 4.95 4.48
CA ALA A 87 2.71 6.13 3.69
C ALA A 87 1.69 7.01 4.39
N ARG A 88 0.62 6.45 4.98
CA ARG A 88 -0.35 7.21 5.79
C ARG A 88 0.31 7.91 6.98
N MET A 89 1.21 7.25 7.69
CA MET A 89 1.98 7.87 8.77
C MET A 89 2.89 9.00 8.28
N TYR A 90 3.52 8.82 7.11
CA TYR A 90 4.36 9.85 6.50
C TYR A 90 3.57 11.13 6.15
N LEU A 91 2.30 11.01 5.77
CA LEU A 91 1.46 12.18 5.53
C LEU A 91 1.26 13.04 6.78
N GLY A 92 1.29 12.40 7.95
CA GLY A 92 0.84 12.92 9.22
C GLY A 92 1.61 14.09 9.85
N ASP A 93 0.86 14.96 10.52
CA ASP A 93 1.37 16.10 11.29
C ASP A 93 1.42 15.87 12.81
N HIS A 94 0.88 14.76 13.32
CA HIS A 94 1.08 14.34 14.70
C HIS A 94 2.46 13.69 14.90
N PRO A 95 3.12 13.95 16.04
CA PRO A 95 4.43 13.37 16.32
C PRO A 95 4.35 11.85 16.45
N TYR A 96 5.09 11.13 15.61
CA TYR A 96 5.37 9.71 15.78
C TYR A 96 6.77 9.57 16.39
N LYS A 97 6.83 9.15 17.66
CA LYS A 97 8.10 8.97 18.39
C LYS A 97 9.01 10.21 18.35
N GLY A 98 8.41 11.39 18.47
CA GLY A 98 9.11 12.68 18.51
C GLY A 98 9.38 13.31 17.13
N GLU A 99 9.01 12.65 16.03
CA GLU A 99 9.17 13.20 14.67
C GLU A 99 7.82 13.54 14.05
N ILE A 100 7.72 14.72 13.46
CA ILE A 100 6.61 15.12 12.58
C ILE A 100 7.11 15.02 11.14
N TYR A 101 6.36 14.33 10.28
CA TYR A 101 6.74 14.13 8.88
C TYR A 101 6.09 15.16 7.96
N GLY A 102 4.81 15.46 8.16
CA GLY A 102 4.06 16.47 7.41
C GLY A 102 4.14 16.26 5.90
N GLY A 103 4.15 15.00 5.47
CA GLY A 103 4.24 14.58 4.08
C GLY A 103 3.01 14.93 3.26
N HIS A 104 1.87 15.24 3.89
CA HIS A 104 0.64 15.61 3.20
C HIS A 104 0.80 16.84 2.29
N ARG A 105 1.80 17.69 2.53
CA ARG A 105 2.13 18.87 1.70
C ARG A 105 2.75 18.49 0.35
N PHE A 106 3.30 17.28 0.25
CA PHE A 106 4.11 16.82 -0.86
C PHE A 106 3.49 15.65 -1.62
N VAL A 107 2.31 15.19 -1.21
CA VAL A 107 1.63 14.03 -1.80
C VAL A 107 0.28 14.48 -2.34
N HIS A 108 0.03 14.20 -3.62
CA HIS A 108 -1.24 14.47 -4.28
C HIS A 108 -2.17 13.26 -4.22
N HIS A 109 -1.60 12.05 -4.32
CA HIS A 109 -2.37 10.81 -4.39
C HIS A 109 -1.61 9.69 -3.69
N LEU A 110 -2.29 9.00 -2.78
CA LEU A 110 -1.83 7.75 -2.16
C LEU A 110 -2.65 6.57 -2.71
N ILE A 111 -1.98 5.68 -3.44
CA ILE A 111 -2.53 4.42 -3.94
C ILE A 111 -2.01 3.29 -3.07
N MET A 112 -2.90 2.43 -2.57
CA MET A 112 -2.59 1.37 -1.61
C MET A 112 -2.99 0.02 -2.20
N LEU A 113 -2.02 -0.87 -2.37
CA LEU A 113 -2.20 -2.21 -2.94
C LEU A 113 -2.21 -3.24 -1.82
N GLY A 114 -3.37 -3.84 -1.55
CA GLY A 114 -3.54 -4.87 -0.51
C GLY A 114 -3.09 -4.41 0.88
N THR A 115 -3.19 -3.12 1.20
CA THR A 115 -2.77 -2.60 2.51
C THR A 115 -3.80 -2.96 3.59
N PRO A 116 -3.42 -3.65 4.68
CA PRO A 116 -4.32 -3.85 5.80
C PRO A 116 -4.47 -2.55 6.62
N HIS A 117 -5.61 -1.87 6.47
CA HIS A 117 -5.93 -0.64 7.21
C HIS A 117 -6.47 -0.88 8.61
N HIS A 118 -6.84 -2.10 8.94
CA HIS A 118 -6.98 -2.58 10.31
C HIS A 118 -6.22 -3.90 10.46
N SER A 119 -5.73 -4.15 11.68
CA SER A 119 -4.99 -5.37 11.98
C SER A 119 -5.07 -5.70 13.45
N LYS A 120 -5.32 -6.98 13.76
CA LYS A 120 -5.19 -7.58 15.08
C LYS A 120 -3.83 -8.25 15.28
N GLU A 121 -3.00 -8.30 14.23
CA GLU A 121 -1.68 -8.93 14.23
C GLU A 121 -0.67 -8.16 15.09
N PHE A 122 0.08 -8.86 15.93
CA PHE A 122 1.07 -8.26 16.83
C PHE A 122 2.12 -7.37 16.13
N TRP A 123 2.51 -7.70 14.89
CA TRP A 123 3.56 -7.00 14.15
C TRP A 123 3.13 -5.67 13.50
N THR A 124 1.83 -5.42 13.42
CA THR A 124 1.27 -4.25 12.73
C THR A 124 0.20 -3.53 13.54
N ARG A 125 -0.33 -4.14 14.61
CA ARG A 125 -1.46 -3.62 15.39
C ARG A 125 -1.17 -2.26 16.05
N GLN A 126 0.01 -2.04 16.62
CA GLN A 126 0.33 -0.76 17.26
C GLN A 126 0.48 0.34 16.21
N THR A 127 1.14 0.07 15.11
CA THR A 127 1.36 1.05 14.03
C THR A 127 0.08 1.38 13.28
N VAL A 128 -0.72 0.36 12.94
CA VAL A 128 -2.05 0.55 12.35
C VAL A 128 -2.98 1.24 13.33
N GLY A 129 -2.91 0.90 14.62
CA GLY A 129 -3.65 1.55 15.70
C GLY A 129 -3.32 3.04 15.82
N PHE A 130 -2.03 3.39 15.90
CA PHE A 130 -1.55 4.77 15.87
C PHE A 130 -2.08 5.51 14.63
N THR A 131 -1.93 4.90 13.45
CA THR A 131 -2.36 5.51 12.19
C THR A 131 -3.87 5.78 12.18
N ASN A 132 -4.69 4.84 12.63
CA ASN A 132 -6.15 5.02 12.63
C ASN A 132 -6.64 5.97 13.74
N GLN A 133 -5.93 6.03 14.86
CA GLN A 133 -6.26 6.96 15.94
C GLN A 133 -5.98 8.41 15.54
N HIS A 134 -4.86 8.68 14.88
CA HIS A 134 -4.44 10.03 14.52
C HIS A 134 -4.88 10.46 13.12
N TYR A 135 -5.05 9.52 12.19
CA TYR A 135 -5.35 9.77 10.79
C TYR A 135 -6.44 8.81 10.27
N PRO A 136 -7.66 8.82 10.83
CA PRO A 136 -8.72 7.91 10.43
C PRO A 136 -9.10 8.05 8.95
N GLY A 137 -9.23 6.91 8.26
CA GLY A 137 -9.66 6.88 6.86
C GLY A 137 -8.73 7.65 5.91
N ALA A 138 -9.32 8.17 4.84
CA ALA A 138 -8.76 9.18 3.96
C ALA A 138 -8.74 10.55 4.66
N TYR A 139 -7.80 10.70 5.59
CA TYR A 139 -7.80 11.80 6.56
C TYR A 139 -7.64 13.21 5.94
N TYR A 140 -6.73 13.36 4.97
CA TYR A 140 -6.45 14.64 4.33
C TYR A 140 -7.31 14.84 3.08
N ASN A 141 -8.25 15.78 3.10
CA ASN A 141 -9.22 16.01 2.02
C ASN A 141 -8.61 16.43 0.67
N HIS A 142 -7.44 17.08 0.69
CA HIS A 142 -6.73 17.52 -0.53
C HIS A 142 -5.90 16.40 -1.17
N ILE A 143 -5.85 15.22 -0.55
CA ILE A 143 -5.14 14.05 -1.05
C ILE A 143 -6.16 13.06 -1.58
N ARG A 144 -5.95 12.56 -2.79
CA ARG A 144 -6.72 11.43 -3.29
C ARG A 144 -6.21 10.14 -2.65
N TYR A 145 -7.11 9.29 -2.17
CA TYR A 145 -6.79 7.95 -1.69
C TYR A 145 -7.46 6.91 -2.58
N THR A 146 -6.69 5.93 -3.04
CA THR A 146 -7.23 4.76 -3.74
C THR A 146 -6.70 3.51 -3.05
N SER A 147 -7.60 2.69 -2.52
CA SER A 147 -7.27 1.36 -2.01
C SER A 147 -7.71 0.29 -3.00
N ILE A 148 -6.80 -0.63 -3.30
CA ILE A 148 -7.00 -1.69 -4.29
C ILE A 148 -6.72 -3.02 -3.60
N ILE A 149 -7.59 -3.99 -3.78
CA ILE A 149 -7.42 -5.34 -3.23
C ILE A 149 -7.78 -6.40 -4.25
N GLY A 150 -6.98 -7.46 -4.28
CA GLY A 150 -7.27 -8.65 -5.04
C GLY A 150 -8.32 -9.54 -4.37
N ARG A 151 -9.13 -10.22 -5.18
CA ARG A 151 -10.09 -11.24 -4.73
C ARG A 151 -9.78 -12.57 -5.41
N SER A 152 -8.83 -13.31 -4.84
CA SER A 152 -8.37 -14.61 -5.40
C SER A 152 -8.65 -15.80 -4.51
N ILE A 153 -8.52 -15.63 -3.19
CA ILE A 153 -8.54 -16.76 -2.26
C ILE A 153 -9.57 -16.49 -1.17
N GLN A 154 -10.52 -17.42 -1.05
CA GLN A 154 -11.36 -17.53 0.15
C GLN A 154 -10.61 -18.35 1.21
N ALA A 155 -10.63 -17.89 2.45
CA ALA A 155 -10.09 -18.65 3.57
C ALA A 155 -10.78 -20.01 3.70
N ASN A 156 -9.98 -21.07 3.81
CA ASN A 156 -10.48 -22.40 4.11
C ASN A 156 -9.45 -23.18 4.95
N ARG A 157 -9.77 -23.42 6.23
CA ARG A 157 -8.91 -24.14 7.18
C ARG A 157 -8.59 -25.57 6.73
N ASN A 158 -9.50 -26.20 6.00
CA ASN A 158 -9.39 -27.58 5.54
C ASN A 158 -9.18 -27.65 4.01
N GLY A 159 -8.88 -26.51 3.38
CA GLY A 159 -8.70 -26.40 1.94
C GLY A 159 -7.30 -26.80 1.47
N ARG A 160 -6.97 -26.37 0.25
CA ARG A 160 -5.62 -26.50 -0.33
C ARG A 160 -4.62 -25.68 0.49
N TRP A 161 -3.33 -25.99 0.31
CA TRP A 161 -2.25 -25.31 1.05
C TRP A 161 -2.35 -23.79 1.02
N ILE A 162 -2.63 -23.20 -0.15
CA ILE A 162 -2.77 -21.73 -0.29
C ILE A 162 -3.99 -21.16 0.44
N GLU A 163 -5.10 -21.89 0.49
CA GLU A 163 -6.32 -21.49 1.20
C GLU A 163 -6.15 -21.58 2.72
N ARG A 164 -5.33 -22.54 3.18
CA ARG A 164 -4.94 -22.68 4.59
C ARG A 164 -3.99 -21.57 5.03
N MET A 165 -3.02 -21.20 4.18
CA MET A 165 -2.14 -20.06 4.41
C MET A 165 -2.95 -18.74 4.48
N ALA A 166 -3.86 -18.53 3.52
CA ALA A 166 -4.78 -17.39 3.53
C ALA A 166 -5.67 -17.37 4.78
N TYR A 167 -6.25 -18.51 5.17
CA TYR A 167 -7.03 -18.64 6.41
C TYR A 167 -6.22 -18.15 7.62
N ASN A 168 -4.99 -18.63 7.79
CA ASN A 168 -4.15 -18.23 8.91
C ASN A 168 -3.85 -16.73 8.89
N SER A 169 -3.50 -16.16 7.72
CA SER A 169 -3.24 -14.72 7.58
C SER A 169 -4.48 -13.89 7.87
N TYR A 170 -5.63 -14.27 7.31
CA TYR A 170 -6.87 -13.51 7.47
C TYR A 170 -7.35 -13.55 8.90
N VAL A 171 -7.28 -14.71 9.58
CA VAL A 171 -7.64 -14.79 11.00
C VAL A 171 -6.67 -13.98 11.87
N MET A 172 -5.40 -13.91 11.51
CA MET A 172 -4.41 -13.12 12.23
C MET A 172 -4.68 -11.61 12.13
N ILE A 173 -5.03 -11.12 10.95
CA ILE A 173 -5.25 -9.68 10.69
C ILE A 173 -6.68 -9.27 11.08
N ASP A 174 -7.68 -10.06 10.74
CA ASP A 174 -9.10 -9.72 10.86
C ASP A 174 -9.78 -10.37 12.08
N GLY A 175 -9.15 -11.37 12.70
CA GLY A 175 -9.73 -12.17 13.77
C GLY A 175 -10.73 -13.21 13.23
N PRO A 176 -11.73 -13.64 14.02
CA PRO A 176 -12.65 -14.71 13.61
C PRO A 176 -13.39 -14.47 12.30
N SER A 177 -13.67 -13.21 11.92
CA SER A 177 -14.26 -12.85 10.63
C SER A 177 -13.38 -13.25 9.43
N GLY A 178 -12.06 -13.31 9.61
CA GLY A 178 -11.11 -13.74 8.59
C GLY A 178 -11.26 -15.20 8.17
N ALA A 179 -11.89 -16.04 9.00
CA ALA A 179 -12.02 -17.49 8.78
C ALA A 179 -12.81 -17.86 7.52
N GLN A 180 -13.68 -16.97 7.04
CA GLN A 180 -14.51 -17.15 5.84
C GLN A 180 -14.30 -16.03 4.81
N ALA A 181 -13.35 -15.13 5.07
CA ALA A 181 -13.14 -13.95 4.27
C ALA A 181 -12.56 -14.28 2.89
N TRP A 182 -12.87 -13.41 1.94
CA TRP A 182 -12.17 -13.32 0.66
C TRP A 182 -11.04 -12.31 0.76
N GLY A 183 -10.00 -12.51 -0.05
CA GLY A 183 -8.87 -11.59 -0.14
C GLY A 183 -7.85 -11.99 -1.20
N ASP A 184 -6.68 -11.38 -1.13
CA ASP A 184 -5.58 -11.55 -2.06
C ASP A 184 -4.57 -12.64 -1.63
N GLY A 185 -4.87 -13.35 -0.55
CA GLY A 185 -4.03 -14.39 0.05
C GLY A 185 -3.31 -13.95 1.33
N ILE A 186 -3.22 -12.63 1.58
CA ILE A 186 -2.64 -12.08 2.81
C ILE A 186 -3.61 -11.15 3.52
N THR A 187 -4.22 -10.22 2.78
CA THR A 187 -5.15 -9.23 3.31
C THR A 187 -6.58 -9.56 2.87
N THR A 188 -7.55 -9.31 3.74
CA THR A 188 -8.98 -9.48 3.42
C THR A 188 -9.53 -8.25 2.70
N LEU A 189 -10.66 -8.41 2.02
CA LEU A 189 -11.38 -7.29 1.42
C LEU A 189 -11.70 -6.21 2.48
N THR A 190 -12.22 -6.62 3.62
CA THR A 190 -12.56 -5.74 4.74
C THR A 190 -11.35 -4.98 5.27
N CYS A 191 -10.22 -5.67 5.51
CA CYS A 191 -8.98 -5.04 5.96
C CYS A 191 -8.46 -3.99 4.98
N ALA A 192 -8.59 -4.22 3.68
CA ALA A 192 -8.13 -3.29 2.66
C ALA A 192 -9.09 -2.13 2.40
N ALA A 193 -10.30 -2.13 2.94
CA ALA A 193 -11.23 -1.01 2.77
C ALA A 193 -10.82 0.15 3.69
N LEU A 194 -10.43 1.29 3.11
CA LEU A 194 -10.17 2.54 3.83
C LEU A 194 -11.39 3.47 3.72
N PRO A 195 -12.04 3.86 4.82
CA PRO A 195 -13.13 4.83 4.77
C PRO A 195 -12.72 6.13 4.07
N GLY A 196 -13.53 6.61 3.14
CA GLY A 196 -13.28 7.83 2.35
C GLY A 196 -12.31 7.69 1.19
N ALA A 197 -11.70 6.52 0.97
CA ALA A 197 -10.89 6.26 -0.22
C ALA A 197 -11.74 5.69 -1.36
N GLU A 198 -11.33 5.91 -2.61
CA GLU A 198 -11.79 5.08 -3.72
C GLU A 198 -11.36 3.63 -3.43
N TYR A 199 -12.29 2.68 -3.49
CA TYR A 199 -12.02 1.29 -3.17
C TYR A 199 -12.32 0.39 -4.36
N LEU A 200 -11.29 -0.32 -4.84
CA LEU A 200 -11.36 -1.20 -6.00
C LEU A 200 -11.06 -2.64 -5.61
N VAL A 201 -12.00 -3.54 -5.87
CA VAL A 201 -11.81 -4.98 -5.74
C VAL A 201 -11.56 -5.56 -7.13
N VAL A 202 -10.41 -6.22 -7.32
CA VAL A 202 -10.05 -6.82 -8.60
C VAL A 202 -10.07 -8.35 -8.49
N PRO A 203 -10.96 -9.04 -9.22
CA PRO A 203 -11.01 -10.51 -9.23
C PRO A 203 -9.69 -11.12 -9.70
N GLY A 204 -9.26 -12.20 -9.06
CA GLY A 204 -8.11 -13.00 -9.53
C GLY A 204 -6.73 -12.42 -9.24
N LEU A 205 -6.61 -11.25 -8.60
CA LEU A 205 -5.31 -10.73 -8.15
C LEU A 205 -4.86 -11.31 -6.80
N TYR A 206 -3.61 -11.72 -6.74
CA TYR A 206 -2.92 -12.16 -5.52
C TYR A 206 -2.09 -11.01 -4.92
N HIS A 207 -1.76 -11.14 -3.62
CA HIS A 207 -1.06 -10.12 -2.85
C HIS A 207 0.28 -9.75 -3.48
N SER A 208 1.05 -10.77 -3.86
CA SER A 208 2.31 -10.63 -4.58
C SER A 208 2.59 -11.88 -5.41
N SER A 209 3.58 -11.79 -6.28
CA SER A 209 4.04 -12.91 -7.12
C SER A 209 4.46 -14.16 -6.33
N LEU A 210 4.78 -14.02 -5.04
CA LEU A 210 5.07 -15.14 -4.14
C LEU A 210 3.82 -15.92 -3.73
N HIS A 211 2.66 -15.27 -3.70
CA HIS A 211 1.39 -15.88 -3.25
C HIS A 211 0.58 -16.42 -4.42
N GLY A 212 0.80 -15.90 -5.62
CA GLY A 212 0.19 -16.37 -6.84
C GLY A 212 0.35 -15.34 -7.97
N ARG A 213 -0.14 -15.70 -9.14
CA ARG A 213 -0.25 -14.82 -10.29
C ARG A 213 -1.66 -14.90 -10.87
N PRO A 214 -2.18 -13.78 -11.42
CA PRO A 214 -1.53 -12.47 -11.51
C PRO A 214 -1.47 -11.71 -10.17
N TRP A 215 -0.45 -10.89 -9.95
CA TRP A 215 -0.43 -9.87 -8.87
C TRP A 215 -0.66 -8.46 -9.43
N TYR A 216 -0.76 -7.44 -8.58
CA TYR A 216 -1.10 -6.06 -8.98
C TYR A 216 -0.24 -5.47 -10.11
N GLY A 217 1.04 -5.85 -10.20
CA GLY A 217 1.97 -5.39 -11.23
C GLY A 217 2.06 -6.26 -12.48
N ASP A 218 1.30 -7.36 -12.57
CA ASP A 218 1.22 -8.17 -13.79
C ASP A 218 0.25 -7.54 -14.82
N PRO A 219 0.33 -7.91 -16.11
CA PRO A 219 -0.52 -7.33 -17.17
C PRO A 219 -2.02 -7.31 -16.85
N GLU A 220 -2.54 -8.36 -16.21
CA GLU A 220 -3.94 -8.43 -15.78
C GLU A 220 -4.29 -7.40 -14.69
N GLY A 221 -3.38 -7.18 -13.73
CA GLY A 221 -3.54 -6.14 -12.72
C GLY A 221 -3.48 -4.74 -13.33
N LEU A 222 -2.58 -4.54 -14.29
CA LEU A 222 -2.32 -3.29 -14.99
C LEU A 222 -3.52 -2.75 -15.79
N LYS A 223 -4.48 -3.59 -16.18
CA LYS A 223 -5.72 -3.17 -16.88
C LYS A 223 -6.52 -2.12 -16.10
N ASN A 224 -6.42 -2.10 -14.77
CA ASN A 224 -7.12 -1.14 -13.92
C ASN A 224 -6.35 0.16 -13.71
N TRP A 225 -5.09 0.24 -14.13
CA TRP A 225 -4.18 1.31 -13.73
C TRP A 225 -4.48 2.64 -14.39
N GLN A 226 -5.08 2.66 -15.58
CA GLN A 226 -5.54 3.91 -16.18
C GLN A 226 -6.59 4.59 -15.29
N ARG A 227 -7.56 3.82 -14.77
CA ARG A 227 -8.55 4.33 -13.82
C ARG A 227 -7.90 4.79 -12.50
N VAL A 228 -6.98 3.98 -11.98
CA VAL A 228 -6.32 4.23 -10.69
C VAL A 228 -5.44 5.49 -10.76
N LEU A 229 -4.64 5.66 -11.82
CA LEU A 229 -3.66 6.73 -11.93
C LEU A 229 -4.22 8.02 -12.54
N VAL A 230 -5.20 7.90 -13.45
CA VAL A 230 -5.68 9.02 -14.28
C VAL A 230 -7.13 9.41 -13.92
N GLY A 231 -7.86 8.56 -13.22
CA GLY A 231 -9.27 8.81 -12.87
C GLY A 231 -9.46 10.18 -12.22
N SER A 232 -10.43 10.95 -12.70
CA SER A 232 -10.69 12.31 -12.22
C SER A 232 -11.79 12.26 -11.16
N SER A 233 -11.49 12.71 -9.93
CA SER A 233 -12.43 13.19 -8.89
C SER A 233 -13.47 12.17 -8.33
N PRO A 234 -14.03 12.45 -7.14
CA PRO A 234 -14.65 11.41 -6.31
C PRO A 234 -16.03 11.03 -6.82
N VAL A 235 -16.34 9.73 -6.79
CA VAL A 235 -17.73 9.29 -6.71
C VAL A 235 -18.20 9.66 -5.30
N VAL A 236 -18.88 10.79 -5.20
CA VAL A 236 -19.79 11.07 -4.09
C VAL A 236 -20.90 10.04 -4.22
N VAL A 237 -21.03 9.16 -3.22
CA VAL A 237 -22.29 8.46 -2.92
C VAL A 237 -22.86 9.12 -1.69
#